data_AF-A0A9J8AIZ2-F1
#
_entry.id   AF-A0A9J8AIZ2-F1
#
_cell.length_a   1.000
_cell.length_b   1.000
_cell.length_c   1.000
_cell.angle_alpha   90.00
_cell.angle_beta   90.00
_cell.angle_gamma   90.00
#
_symmetry.space_group_name_H-M   'P 1'
#
loop_
_entity.id
_entity.type
_entity.pdbx_description
1 polymer ?
#
loop_
_entity_poly.entity_id
_entity_poly.type
_entity_poly.pdbx_seq_one_letter_code
_entity_poly.pdbx_strand_id
1 'polypeptide(L)'
;MCAAVFSGESAFGVETDEMKSVSVMEGDSVTLHTDAEIKKDDLILWRFGAEDSPMAEVNRSAQIISVSESTKGFKDRLQLDPETGSLTVRNIRTEHSGIYKAQIIGNKVIRKTFNVTVYARLPVPVISRDCCSSSSSSSSYCSLLCSVVNVGHVTLSWYKGNSLLSSISVSDLSSSVSLHLE
;
A
#
# COMPACT_ATOMS: atom_id res chain seq x y z
N MET A 1 -2.78 27.72 1.49
CA MET A 1 -1.94 26.50 1.51
C MET A 1 -2.46 25.53 0.46
N CYS A 2 -1.60 24.70 -0.10
CA CYS A 2 -2.02 23.59 -0.95
C CYS A 2 -1.63 22.26 -0.29
N ALA A 3 -2.53 21.29 -0.31
CA ALA A 3 -2.32 19.96 0.27
C ALA A 3 -2.70 18.87 -0.73
N ALA A 4 -1.91 17.80 -0.76
CA ALA A 4 -2.19 16.58 -1.48
C ALA A 4 -2.52 15.48 -0.46
N VAL A 5 -3.65 14.81 -0.66
CA VAL A 5 -4.13 13.71 0.21
C VAL A 5 -4.58 12.54 -0.64
N PHE A 6 -4.45 11.30 -0.16
CA PHE A 6 -4.91 10.14 -0.93
C PHE A 6 -6.43 10.16 -1.12
N SER A 7 -6.87 9.88 -2.35
CA SER A 7 -8.27 9.68 -2.72
C SER A 7 -8.64 8.24 -2.40
N GLY A 8 -9.10 7.97 -1.17
CA GLY A 8 -9.53 6.65 -0.76
C GLY A 8 -10.65 6.71 0.27
N GLU A 9 -11.71 5.95 0.01
CA GLU A 9 -12.70 5.63 1.04
C GLU A 9 -12.06 4.74 2.11
N SER A 10 -12.20 5.15 3.36
CA SER A 10 -11.82 4.33 4.50
C SER A 10 -12.84 3.22 4.66
N ALA A 11 -12.62 2.07 4.01
CA ALA A 11 -13.43 0.89 4.23
C ALA A 11 -13.06 0.28 5.60
N PHE A 12 -13.81 0.65 6.63
CA PHE A 12 -13.87 -0.14 7.86
C PHE A 12 -14.58 -1.46 7.54
N GLY A 13 -13.85 -2.56 7.67
CA GLY A 13 -14.33 -3.90 7.33
C GLY A 13 -15.51 -4.31 8.20
N VAL A 14 -16.62 -4.68 7.54
CA VAL A 14 -17.66 -5.54 8.11
C VAL A 14 -17.16 -6.97 8.02
N GLU A 15 -17.14 -7.64 9.16
CA GLU A 15 -16.64 -8.99 9.33
C GLU A 15 -17.62 -10.01 8.75
N THR A 16 -17.26 -10.60 7.61
CA THR A 16 -17.81 -11.88 7.15
C THR A 16 -16.69 -12.70 6.52
N ASP A 17 -16.45 -13.90 7.09
CA ASP A 17 -15.35 -14.85 6.82
C ASP A 17 -13.93 -14.23 6.94
N GLU A 18 -13.26 -14.45 8.09
CA GLU A 18 -12.10 -13.71 8.65
C GLU A 18 -10.99 -13.29 7.64
N MET A 19 -11.25 -12.24 6.85
CA MET A 19 -10.24 -11.55 6.05
C MET A 19 -9.67 -10.39 6.88
N LYS A 20 -8.42 -10.51 7.30
CA LYS A 20 -7.75 -9.46 8.11
C LYS A 20 -7.12 -8.42 7.20
N SER A 21 -7.61 -7.19 7.24
CA SER A 21 -7.02 -6.07 6.50
C SER A 21 -5.86 -5.45 7.28
N VAL A 22 -4.74 -5.22 6.60
CA VAL A 22 -3.53 -4.63 7.16
C VAL A 22 -3.04 -3.52 6.23
N SER A 23 -2.88 -2.32 6.78
CA SER A 23 -2.28 -1.18 6.09
C SER A 23 -0.86 -0.94 6.58
N VAL A 24 0.06 -0.64 5.66
CA VAL A 24 1.47 -0.39 5.98
C VAL A 24 2.06 0.65 5.01
N MET A 25 3.05 1.41 5.47
CA MET A 25 3.74 2.36 4.59
C MET A 25 4.84 1.65 3.80
N GLU A 26 5.06 2.10 2.57
CA GLU A 26 6.17 1.65 1.74
C GLU A 26 7.51 1.87 2.47
N GLY A 27 8.38 0.87 2.38
CA GLY A 27 9.68 0.84 3.04
C GLY A 27 9.66 0.18 4.42
N ASP A 28 8.49 0.08 5.06
CA ASP A 28 8.36 -0.58 6.36
C ASP A 28 8.32 -2.11 6.22
N SER A 29 8.19 -2.80 7.35
CA SER A 29 7.96 -4.24 7.40
C SER A 29 6.56 -4.55 7.96
N VAL A 30 5.92 -5.57 7.41
CA VAL A 30 4.65 -6.10 7.94
C VAL A 30 4.82 -7.56 8.33
N THR A 31 4.25 -7.94 9.47
CA THR A 31 4.19 -9.32 9.93
C THR A 31 2.75 -9.79 9.97
N LEU A 32 2.48 -10.86 9.24
CA LEU A 32 1.16 -11.50 9.15
C LEU A 32 1.13 -12.68 10.11
N HIS A 33 0.50 -12.45 11.26
CA HIS A 33 0.36 -13.45 12.31
C HIS A 33 -0.76 -14.43 11.98
N THR A 34 -0.46 -15.73 12.02
CA THR A 34 -1.45 -16.80 11.81
C THR A 34 -2.38 -16.96 13.02
N ASP A 35 -1.93 -16.55 14.21
CA ASP A 35 -2.63 -16.64 15.50
C ASP A 35 -3.20 -18.04 15.80
N ALA A 36 -2.56 -19.08 15.25
CA ALA A 36 -2.97 -20.47 15.36
C ALA A 36 -2.01 -21.26 16.25
N GLU A 37 -2.55 -22.25 16.97
CA GLU A 37 -1.72 -23.21 17.70
C GLU A 37 -1.11 -24.21 16.71
N ILE A 38 0.20 -24.08 16.46
CA ILE A 38 0.93 -24.88 15.48
C ILE A 38 1.62 -26.05 16.18
N LYS A 39 1.34 -27.27 15.71
CA LYS A 39 2.00 -28.49 16.18
C LYS A 39 3.23 -28.79 15.35
N LYS A 40 4.13 -29.61 15.90
CA LYS A 40 5.40 -29.99 15.26
C LYS A 40 5.23 -30.68 13.91
N ASP A 41 4.12 -31.40 13.74
CA ASP A 41 3.83 -32.16 12.52
C ASP A 41 2.99 -31.39 11.50
N ASP A 42 2.59 -30.16 11.83
CA ASP A 42 1.77 -29.34 10.94
C ASP A 42 2.61 -28.76 9.81
N LEU A 43 2.04 -28.73 8.60
CA LEU A 43 2.60 -28.07 7.43
C LEU A 43 1.98 -26.68 7.28
N ILE A 44 2.82 -25.65 7.20
CA ILE A 44 2.40 -24.27 6.95
C ILE A 44 2.75 -23.91 5.52
N LEU A 45 1.78 -23.37 4.77
CA LEU A 45 1.96 -22.89 3.40
C LEU A 45 1.50 -21.44 3.30
N TRP A 46 2.35 -20.58 2.74
CA TRP A 46 2.04 -19.20 2.40
C TRP A 46 1.93 -19.02 0.89
N ARG A 47 0.88 -18.33 0.45
CA ARG A 47 0.58 -18.06 -0.96
C ARG A 47 0.19 -16.59 -1.15
N PHE A 48 0.50 -16.05 -2.33
CA PHE A 48 0.22 -14.66 -2.71
C PHE A 48 -0.60 -14.55 -3.99
N GLY A 49 -1.53 -13.60 -3.98
CA GLY A 49 -2.29 -13.17 -5.13
C GLY A 49 -3.43 -14.13 -5.51
N ALA A 50 -4.11 -13.80 -6.62
CA ALA A 50 -5.20 -14.62 -7.16
C ALA A 50 -4.70 -15.97 -7.69
N GLU A 51 -3.47 -16.01 -8.21
CA GLU A 51 -2.81 -17.20 -8.75
C GLU A 51 -2.26 -18.15 -7.67
N ASP A 52 -2.47 -17.83 -6.38
CA ASP A 52 -2.05 -18.67 -5.26
C ASP A 52 -0.55 -19.05 -5.32
N SER A 53 0.27 -18.10 -5.76
CA SER A 53 1.70 -18.29 -5.99
C SER A 53 2.41 -18.63 -4.68
N PRO A 54 3.17 -19.75 -4.61
CA PRO A 54 3.82 -20.17 -3.38
C PRO A 54 4.87 -19.14 -2.96
N MET A 55 4.85 -18.76 -1.68
CA MET A 55 5.81 -17.80 -1.11
C MET A 55 6.77 -18.47 -0.14
N ALA A 56 6.25 -19.31 0.75
CA ALA A 56 7.05 -19.96 1.78
C ALA A 56 6.32 -21.17 2.34
N GLU A 57 7.08 -22.11 2.89
CA GLU A 57 6.56 -23.28 3.59
C GLU A 57 7.44 -23.65 4.79
N VAL A 58 6.79 -24.22 5.81
CA VAL A 58 7.46 -24.81 6.97
C VAL A 58 6.85 -26.18 7.25
N ASN A 59 7.72 -27.17 7.39
CA ASN A 59 7.40 -28.48 7.94
C ASN A 59 8.51 -28.86 8.92
N ARG A 60 8.23 -28.77 10.23
CA ARG A 60 9.25 -29.01 11.26
C ARG A 60 9.61 -30.47 11.42
N SER A 61 8.67 -31.39 11.22
CA SER A 61 8.95 -32.83 11.32
C SER A 61 9.91 -33.29 10.22
N ALA A 62 9.80 -32.71 9.02
CA ALA A 62 10.70 -32.93 7.90
C ALA A 62 11.94 -32.01 7.88
N GLN A 63 12.08 -31.10 8.86
CA GLN A 63 13.12 -30.06 8.91
C GLN A 63 13.18 -29.18 7.65
N ILE A 64 12.02 -28.93 7.02
CA ILE A 64 11.90 -28.09 5.82
C ILE A 64 11.48 -26.69 6.26
N ILE A 65 12.28 -25.71 5.84
CA ILE A 65 11.93 -24.29 5.85
C ILE A 65 12.35 -23.77 4.49
N SER A 66 11.39 -23.44 3.65
CA SER A 66 11.68 -22.93 2.32
C SER A 66 10.95 -21.62 2.06
N VAL A 67 11.65 -20.70 1.41
CA VAL A 67 11.14 -19.42 0.97
C VAL A 67 11.34 -19.40 -0.53
N SER A 68 10.26 -19.21 -1.27
CA SER A 68 10.27 -19.16 -2.72
C SER A 68 10.98 -17.91 -3.20
N GLU A 69 12.15 -18.11 -3.80
CA GLU A 69 12.85 -17.03 -4.53
C GLU A 69 12.19 -16.72 -5.87
N SER A 70 11.32 -17.62 -6.35
CA SER A 70 10.65 -17.49 -7.65
C SER A 70 9.49 -16.47 -7.63
N THR A 71 9.03 -16.07 -6.45
CA THR A 71 7.94 -15.10 -6.29
C THR A 71 8.47 -13.71 -6.68
N LYS A 72 8.19 -13.30 -7.93
CA LYS A 72 8.63 -12.02 -8.49
C LYS A 72 8.30 -10.86 -7.53
N GLY A 73 9.26 -9.98 -7.29
CA GLY A 73 9.15 -8.83 -6.37
C GLY A 73 9.57 -9.12 -4.92
N PHE A 74 9.48 -10.37 -4.46
CA PHE A 74 9.71 -10.73 -3.06
C PHE A 74 11.12 -11.23 -2.73
N LYS A 75 12.04 -11.20 -3.70
CA LYS A 75 13.43 -11.64 -3.52
C LYS A 75 14.07 -10.94 -2.31
N ASP A 76 14.64 -11.74 -1.40
CA ASP A 76 15.33 -11.31 -0.18
C ASP A 76 14.48 -10.52 0.84
N ARG A 77 13.15 -10.54 0.72
CA ARG A 77 12.23 -9.75 1.57
C ARG A 77 11.36 -10.59 2.49
N LEU A 78 11.21 -11.87 2.18
CA LEU A 78 10.37 -12.78 2.95
C LEU A 78 11.17 -13.40 4.09
N GLN A 79 10.56 -13.40 5.28
CA GLN A 79 11.06 -14.13 6.42
C GLN A 79 9.90 -14.88 7.07
N LEU A 80 10.03 -16.19 7.19
CA LEU A 80 9.04 -17.03 7.83
C LEU A 80 9.55 -17.43 9.22
N ASP A 81 8.75 -17.19 10.25
CA ASP A 81 9.02 -17.69 11.59
C ASP A 81 8.54 -19.14 11.68
N PRO A 82 9.44 -20.14 11.81
CA PRO A 82 9.03 -21.52 11.89
C PRO A 82 8.20 -21.82 13.13
N GLU A 83 8.39 -21.08 14.24
CA GLU A 83 7.75 -21.31 15.54
C GLU A 83 6.28 -20.86 15.57
N THR A 84 5.99 -19.69 15.00
CA THR A 84 4.62 -19.15 14.95
C THR A 84 3.95 -19.32 13.58
N GLY A 85 4.70 -19.70 12.54
CA GLY A 85 4.22 -19.72 11.16
C GLY A 85 3.94 -18.34 10.58
N SER A 86 4.33 -17.26 11.27
CA SER A 86 4.08 -15.88 10.84
C SER A 86 5.00 -15.49 9.70
N LEU A 87 4.45 -14.87 8.66
CA LEU A 87 5.21 -14.37 7.52
C LEU A 87 5.50 -12.88 7.70
N THR A 88 6.78 -12.51 7.62
CA THR A 88 7.22 -11.12 7.60
C THR A 88 7.68 -10.74 6.19
N VAL A 89 7.15 -9.63 5.68
CA VAL A 89 7.59 -9.00 4.43
C VAL A 89 8.34 -7.72 4.79
N ARG A 90 9.65 -7.70 4.53
CA ARG A 90 10.54 -6.58 4.80
C ARG A 90 10.60 -5.62 3.62
N ASN A 91 10.84 -4.33 3.90
CA ASN A 91 10.96 -3.30 2.88
C ASN A 91 9.82 -3.40 1.84
N ILE A 92 8.58 -3.41 2.35
CA ILE A 92 7.40 -3.67 1.54
C ILE A 92 7.16 -2.53 0.56
N ARG A 93 6.68 -2.85 -0.64
CA ARG A 93 6.43 -1.89 -1.72
C ARG A 93 4.97 -1.92 -2.12
N THR A 94 4.52 -0.87 -2.79
CA THR A 94 3.15 -0.78 -3.34
C THR A 94 2.78 -1.99 -4.20
N GLU A 95 3.74 -2.53 -4.96
CA GLU A 95 3.62 -3.75 -5.78
C GLU A 95 3.36 -5.04 -4.98
N HIS A 96 3.61 -5.04 -3.67
CA HIS A 96 3.33 -6.17 -2.77
C HIS A 96 1.94 -6.08 -2.14
N SER A 97 1.13 -5.08 -2.49
CA SER A 97 -0.26 -5.02 -2.07
C SER A 97 -1.05 -6.18 -2.67
N GLY A 98 -1.95 -6.77 -1.90
CA GLY A 98 -2.79 -7.86 -2.35
C GLY A 98 -3.17 -8.84 -1.26
N ILE A 99 -3.70 -9.98 -1.71
CA ILE A 99 -4.20 -11.03 -0.83
C ILE A 99 -3.07 -12.02 -0.52
N TYR A 100 -2.86 -12.25 0.77
CA TYR A 100 -1.96 -13.26 1.30
C TYR A 100 -2.78 -14.35 1.96
N LYS A 101 -2.49 -15.61 1.67
CA LYS A 101 -3.21 -16.75 2.23
C LYS A 101 -2.23 -17.65 2.97
N ALA A 102 -2.55 -17.96 4.22
CA ALA A 102 -1.86 -18.97 5.00
C ALA A 102 -2.75 -20.20 5.14
N GLN A 103 -2.16 -21.38 4.96
CA GLN A 103 -2.82 -22.66 5.19
C GLN A 103 -1.97 -23.50 6.14
N ILE A 104 -2.55 -23.90 7.27
CA ILE A 104 -1.92 -24.76 8.26
C ILE A 104 -2.62 -26.11 8.18
N ILE A 105 -1.86 -27.15 7.83
CA ILE A 105 -2.36 -28.49 7.54
C ILE A 105 -1.84 -29.43 8.62
N GLY A 106 -2.72 -29.80 9.54
CA GLY A 106 -2.49 -30.81 10.57
C GLY A 106 -3.69 -31.75 10.66
N ASN A 107 -4.10 -32.08 11.90
CA ASN A 107 -5.35 -32.83 12.15
C ASN A 107 -6.60 -32.09 11.64
N LYS A 108 -6.54 -30.77 11.59
CA LYS A 108 -7.53 -29.88 10.98
C LYS A 108 -6.80 -28.93 10.05
N VAL A 109 -7.49 -28.44 9.02
CA VAL A 109 -6.96 -27.41 8.12
C VAL A 109 -7.44 -26.05 8.59
N ILE A 110 -6.52 -25.18 8.97
CA ILE A 110 -6.78 -23.78 9.31
C ILE A 110 -6.39 -22.92 8.11
N ARG A 111 -7.24 -21.98 7.73
CA ARG A 111 -6.98 -21.02 6.64
C ARG A 111 -7.08 -19.61 7.21
N LYS A 112 -6.13 -18.76 6.83
CA LYS A 112 -6.12 -17.33 7.18
C LYS A 112 -5.87 -16.52 5.93
N THR A 113 -6.63 -15.45 5.76
CA THR A 113 -6.54 -14.56 4.61
C THR A 113 -6.25 -13.14 5.09
N PHE A 114 -5.23 -12.51 4.51
CA PHE A 114 -4.85 -11.14 4.83
C PHE A 114 -4.95 -10.28 3.58
N ASN A 115 -5.56 -9.10 3.72
CA ASN A 115 -5.54 -8.07 2.70
C ASN A 115 -4.48 -7.03 3.07
N VAL A 116 -3.35 -7.03 2.38
CA VAL A 116 -2.29 -6.06 2.65
C VAL A 116 -2.41 -4.92 1.64
N THR A 117 -2.58 -3.70 2.15
CA THR A 117 -2.53 -2.48 1.35
C THR A 117 -1.32 -1.65 1.75
N VAL A 118 -0.47 -1.34 0.77
CA VAL A 118 0.78 -0.60 1.00
C VAL A 118 0.65 0.80 0.44
N TYR A 119 0.88 1.80 1.28
CA TYR A 119 0.78 3.21 0.90
C TYR A 119 2.17 3.83 0.67
N ALA A 120 2.35 4.52 -0.45
CA ALA A 120 3.54 5.34 -0.66
C ALA A 120 3.43 6.67 0.09
N ARG A 121 4.55 7.35 0.34
CA ARG A 121 4.52 8.73 0.85
C ARG A 121 4.19 9.68 -0.29
N LEU A 122 3.27 10.62 -0.04
CA LEU A 122 2.97 11.66 -1.02
C LEU A 122 4.10 12.69 -1.09
N PRO A 123 4.53 13.09 -2.31
CA PRO A 123 5.44 14.21 -2.46
C PRO A 123 4.75 15.50 -2.01
N VAL A 124 5.54 16.42 -1.45
CA VAL A 124 5.04 17.74 -1.04
C VAL A 124 4.64 18.52 -2.29
N PRO A 125 3.39 19.03 -2.38
CA PRO A 125 2.96 19.81 -3.53
C PRO A 125 3.74 21.13 -3.63
N VAL A 126 4.13 21.49 -4.83
CA VAL A 126 4.88 22.72 -5.12
C VAL A 126 3.89 23.82 -5.50
N ILE A 127 4.06 24.99 -4.89
CA ILE A 127 3.29 26.18 -5.25
C ILE A 127 4.19 27.06 -6.11
N SER A 128 3.83 27.22 -7.38
CA SER A 128 4.48 28.15 -8.31
C SER A 128 3.53 29.30 -8.64
N ARG A 129 4.11 30.47 -8.93
CA ARG A 129 3.36 31.63 -9.40
C ARG A 129 3.47 31.70 -10.91
N ASP A 130 2.33 31.78 -11.58
CA ASP A 130 2.28 31.94 -13.03
C ASP A 130 1.72 33.33 -13.35
N CYS A 131 2.60 34.22 -13.80
CA CYS A 131 2.27 35.59 -14.19
C CYS A 131 2.75 35.80 -15.63
N CYS A 132 1.83 36.03 -16.55
CA CYS A 132 2.20 36.50 -17.89
C CYS A 132 2.61 37.97 -17.82
N SER A 133 3.80 38.28 -18.30
CA SER A 133 4.26 39.66 -18.53
C SER A 133 3.94 40.06 -19.96
N SER A 134 2.69 40.42 -20.25
CA SER A 134 2.31 41.00 -21.54
C SER A 134 2.83 42.44 -21.60
N SER A 135 3.78 42.72 -22.47
CA SER A 135 4.55 43.98 -22.55
C SER A 135 3.74 45.24 -22.96
N SER A 136 2.40 45.25 -22.83
CA SER A 136 1.57 46.36 -23.31
C SER A 136 0.23 46.58 -22.59
N SER A 137 -0.05 45.93 -21.46
CA SER A 137 -1.24 46.25 -20.66
C SER A 137 -1.01 46.05 -19.16
N SER A 138 -1.37 47.05 -18.35
CA SER A 138 -1.13 47.17 -16.90
C SER A 138 -1.89 46.18 -16.01
N SER A 139 -2.31 45.04 -16.55
CA SER A 139 -3.07 44.01 -15.84
C SER A 139 -2.26 42.72 -15.83
N SER A 140 -1.37 42.58 -14.85
CA SER A 140 -0.72 41.30 -14.57
C SER A 140 -1.73 40.40 -13.85
N TYR A 141 -2.31 39.44 -14.57
CA TYR A 141 -3.04 38.35 -13.95
C TYR A 141 -2.00 37.34 -13.45
N CYS A 142 -1.89 37.23 -12.13
CA CYS A 142 -1.00 36.28 -11.49
C CYS A 142 -1.84 35.19 -10.87
N SER A 143 -1.74 33.97 -11.39
CA SER A 143 -2.37 32.80 -10.77
C SER A 143 -1.36 32.06 -9.91
N LEU A 144 -1.86 31.40 -8.86
CA LEU A 144 -1.08 30.42 -8.12
C LEU A 144 -1.38 29.04 -8.68
N LEU A 145 -0.33 28.33 -9.07
CA LEU A 145 -0.40 26.96 -9.51
C LEU A 145 0.11 26.06 -8.39
N CYS A 146 -0.75 25.16 -7.92
CA CYS A 146 -0.30 24.07 -7.08
C CYS A 146 -0.10 22.83 -7.95
N SER A 147 1.06 22.19 -7.87
CA SER A 147 1.34 20.98 -8.65
C SER A 147 1.96 19.87 -7.81
N VAL A 148 1.64 18.63 -8.19
CA VAL A 148 2.21 17.41 -7.62
C VAL A 148 2.51 16.43 -8.76
N VAL A 149 3.67 15.80 -8.73
CA VAL A 149 4.14 14.91 -9.79
C VAL A 149 4.23 13.47 -9.32
N ASN A 150 4.11 12.53 -10.26
CA ASN A 150 4.24 11.08 -10.01
C ASN A 150 3.26 10.54 -8.94
N VAL A 151 2.00 10.93 -9.02
CA VAL A 151 0.96 10.47 -8.09
C VAL A 151 -0.25 9.91 -8.83
N GLY A 152 -0.89 8.92 -8.21
CA GLY A 152 -2.19 8.37 -8.60
C GLY A 152 -3.06 8.22 -7.35
N HIS A 153 -4.38 8.25 -7.49
CA HIS A 153 -5.34 8.27 -6.38
C HIS A 153 -5.05 9.38 -5.34
N VAL A 154 -4.96 10.63 -5.79
CA VAL A 154 -4.69 11.80 -4.93
C VAL A 154 -5.70 12.91 -5.19
N THR A 155 -6.11 13.58 -4.11
CA THR A 155 -6.88 14.81 -4.13
C THR A 155 -5.96 15.97 -3.76
N LEU A 156 -5.83 16.93 -4.68
CA LEU A 156 -5.10 18.17 -4.49
C LEU A 156 -6.10 19.27 -4.11
N SER A 157 -5.81 20.03 -3.06
CA SER A 157 -6.76 21.01 -2.51
C SER A 157 -6.09 22.31 -2.07
N TRP A 158 -6.71 23.43 -2.41
CA TRP A 158 -6.37 24.77 -1.93
C TRP A 158 -7.16 25.12 -0.69
N TYR A 159 -6.49 25.71 0.29
CA TYR A 159 -7.12 26.22 1.51
C TYR A 159 -6.71 27.66 1.83
N LYS A 160 -7.65 28.45 2.33
CA LYS A 160 -7.43 29.76 2.96
C LYS A 160 -7.81 29.64 4.44
N GLY A 161 -6.81 29.58 5.31
CA GLY A 161 -7.04 29.18 6.70
C GLY A 161 -7.62 27.77 6.74
N ASN A 162 -8.79 27.61 7.36
CA ASN A 162 -9.51 26.34 7.47
C ASN A 162 -10.56 26.13 6.37
N SER A 163 -10.74 27.08 5.45
CA SER A 163 -11.74 26.99 4.37
C SER A 163 -11.13 26.39 3.11
N LEU A 164 -11.76 25.33 2.60
CA LEU A 164 -11.45 24.74 1.29
C LEU A 164 -11.88 25.72 0.18
N LEU A 165 -10.97 26.02 -0.74
CA LEU A 165 -11.22 26.92 -1.88
C LEU A 165 -11.53 26.15 -3.15
N SER A 166 -10.72 25.13 -3.44
CA SER A 166 -10.82 24.35 -4.67
C SER A 166 -10.15 23.00 -4.45
N SER A 167 -10.65 21.97 -5.14
CA SER A 167 -10.12 20.61 -5.05
C SER A 167 -10.25 19.88 -6.36
N ILE A 168 -9.24 19.09 -6.71
CA ILE A 168 -9.26 18.15 -7.84
C ILE A 168 -8.84 16.77 -7.36
N SER A 169 -9.60 15.75 -7.71
CA SER A 169 -9.27 14.34 -7.44
C SER A 169 -8.82 13.66 -8.72
N VAL A 170 -7.67 13.00 -8.69
CA VAL A 170 -7.15 12.23 -9.81
C VAL A 170 -6.96 10.78 -9.36
N SER A 171 -7.59 9.86 -10.08
CA SER A 171 -7.51 8.41 -9.81
C SER A 171 -6.39 7.77 -10.61
N ASP A 172 -6.22 8.15 -11.88
CA ASP A 172 -5.21 7.57 -12.77
C ASP A 172 -3.79 8.07 -12.45
N LEU A 173 -2.79 7.24 -12.72
CA LEU A 173 -1.39 7.62 -12.56
C LEU A 173 -1.07 8.73 -13.58
N SER A 174 -0.84 9.95 -13.09
CA SER A 174 -0.51 11.10 -13.93
C SER A 174 0.90 11.60 -13.63
N SER A 175 1.62 12.02 -14.67
CA SER A 175 2.96 12.60 -14.52
C SER A 175 2.92 13.91 -13.74
N SER A 176 1.84 14.69 -13.87
CA SER A 176 1.59 15.92 -13.11
C SER A 176 0.11 16.22 -12.95
N VAL A 177 -0.33 16.49 -11.72
CA VAL A 177 -1.63 17.10 -11.41
C VAL A 177 -1.40 18.55 -11.02
N SER A 178 -2.22 19.47 -11.53
CA SER A 178 -2.11 20.88 -11.16
C SER A 178 -3.48 21.54 -10.96
N LEU A 179 -3.55 22.48 -10.01
CA LEU A 179 -4.76 23.19 -9.63
C LEU A 179 -4.48 24.69 -9.55
N HIS A 180 -5.16 25.45 -10.39
CA HIS A 180 -5.07 26.91 -10.43
C HIS A 180 -5.93 27.56 -9.34
N LEU A 181 -5.42 28.64 -8.78
CA LEU A 181 -6.17 29.58 -7.94
C LEU A 181 -6.00 30.99 -8.52
N GLU A 182 -7.11 31.60 -8.92
CA GLU A 182 -7.24 33.00 -9.35
C GLU A 182 -7.48 33.95 -8.17
#